data_AF-A0A2B7XSI9-F1
#
_entry.id   AF-A0A2B7XSI9-F1
#
_cell.length_a   1.000
_cell.length_b   1.000
_cell.length_c   1.000
_cell.angle_alpha   90.00
_cell.angle_beta   90.00
_cell.angle_gamma   90.00
#
_symmetry.space_group_name_H-M   'P 1'
#
loop_
_entity.id
_entity.type
_entity.pdbx_description
1 polymer ?
#
loop_
_entity_poly.entity_id
_entity_poly.type
_entity_poly.pdbx_seq_one_letter_code
_entity_poly.pdbx_strand_id
1 'polypeptide(L)'
;MSLSLLFRNLSRPKHYSFITPLTSAKLPTLSCAMSTKITNWVDPADSTGEFKRGASAFRHWISNKPGAQFPPEKDRYHLYVSYACPWAHRTLITRKLKGLEDIISFTAVHWHMGELGWRFVKPDEKLPGENVTGDPLNEFTHLRQIYFSVDPDYHGRFTVPTLYDKKTKQIVSNESSEIIRMFYNEFDDILPEKYRNVDLYPENLRKEIEESNEWIYDTVNNGVYKCGFATTQEAYEKALTPLFSSLDRIESHLSNTSSSSSSSSPYYFGTTLTEADIRLYTTIIRFDPVYVQHFKTNIRDIRSGYPAIHRWLRHLYWDIPAFGETTQFEHIRKHYTKSHKQINPFSISPRGPLPDILGKEEEVNAVKAAVGK
;
A
#
# COMPACT_ATOMS: atom_id res chain seq x y z
N MET A 1 -74.74 -41.78 -41.70
CA MET A 1 -75.04 -41.73 -40.25
C MET A 1 -74.33 -42.91 -39.60
N SER A 2 -73.48 -42.81 -38.59
CA SER A 2 -72.92 -41.68 -37.86
C SER A 2 -71.58 -42.12 -37.25
N LEU A 3 -70.67 -41.17 -37.11
CA LEU A 3 -69.23 -41.25 -36.80
C LEU A 3 -68.92 -41.97 -35.46
N SER A 4 -67.88 -42.83 -35.34
CA SER A 4 -66.41 -42.55 -35.29
C SER A 4 -66.02 -41.75 -34.02
N LEU A 5 -65.00 -42.03 -33.20
CA LEU A 5 -63.70 -42.74 -33.25
C LEU A 5 -63.37 -43.27 -31.82
N LEU A 6 -62.79 -44.46 -31.54
CA LEU A 6 -61.44 -45.01 -31.83
C LEU A 6 -60.30 -44.16 -31.20
N PHE A 7 -59.39 -44.61 -30.32
CA PHE A 7 -58.66 -45.88 -30.12
C PHE A 7 -58.36 -46.09 -28.60
N ARG A 8 -58.58 -47.26 -27.98
CA ARG A 8 -57.78 -48.53 -27.97
C ARG A 8 -56.37 -48.37 -27.36
N ASN A 9 -56.15 -48.88 -26.14
CA ASN A 9 -55.69 -50.26 -25.80
C ASN A 9 -54.14 -50.32 -25.75
N LEU A 10 -53.42 -51.07 -24.92
CA LEU A 10 -53.60 -52.16 -23.92
C LEU A 10 -52.16 -52.38 -23.39
N SER A 11 -51.82 -52.60 -22.12
CA SER A 11 -51.86 -53.87 -21.37
C SER A 11 -50.89 -53.69 -20.17
N ARG A 12 -51.34 -53.86 -18.92
CA ARG A 12 -51.13 -55.03 -18.00
C ARG A 12 -49.67 -55.27 -17.54
N PRO A 13 -49.43 -55.92 -16.38
CA PRO A 13 -49.81 -55.53 -15.02
C PRO A 13 -48.63 -55.64 -14.02
N LYS A 14 -48.92 -55.33 -12.75
CA LYS A 14 -48.07 -55.32 -11.55
C LYS A 14 -47.26 -56.61 -11.31
N HIS A 15 -46.00 -56.51 -10.86
CA HIS A 15 -45.65 -56.74 -9.43
C HIS A 15 -44.15 -56.57 -9.08
N TYR A 16 -43.94 -55.89 -7.94
CA TYR A 16 -42.83 -55.90 -6.95
C TYR A 16 -41.37 -55.61 -7.35
N SER A 17 -40.86 -54.48 -6.83
CA SER A 17 -39.57 -54.42 -6.10
C SER A 17 -39.52 -53.15 -5.22
N PHE A 18 -38.84 -53.28 -4.07
CA PHE A 18 -38.72 -52.33 -2.98
C PHE A 18 -38.08 -50.99 -3.39
N ILE A 19 -38.64 -49.87 -2.92
CA ILE A 19 -37.94 -48.57 -2.87
C ILE A 19 -38.10 -47.99 -1.46
N THR A 20 -36.98 -48.00 -0.74
CA THR A 20 -36.70 -47.26 0.49
C THR A 20 -36.82 -45.75 0.22
N PRO A 21 -37.43 -44.94 1.10
CA PRO A 21 -37.43 -43.50 0.90
C PRO A 21 -36.03 -42.95 1.21
N LEU A 22 -35.30 -42.49 0.19
CA LEU A 22 -34.14 -41.64 0.42
C LEU A 22 -34.63 -40.31 1.01
N THR A 23 -34.35 -40.18 2.30
CA THR A 23 -34.45 -38.94 3.06
C THR A 23 -33.74 -37.80 2.32
N SER A 24 -34.45 -36.68 2.16
CA SER A 24 -33.91 -35.37 1.78
C SER A 24 -32.64 -35.08 2.59
N ALA A 25 -31.48 -35.22 1.96
CA ALA A 25 -30.22 -34.79 2.55
C ALA A 25 -30.26 -33.27 2.71
N LYS A 26 -30.41 -32.82 3.96
CA LYS A 26 -30.16 -31.44 4.34
C LYS A 26 -28.73 -31.11 3.90
N LEU A 27 -28.58 -30.07 3.08
CA LEU A 27 -27.28 -29.45 2.87
C LEU A 27 -26.67 -29.15 4.24
N PRO A 28 -25.38 -29.47 4.46
CA PRO A 28 -24.73 -29.11 5.71
C PRO A 28 -24.76 -27.59 5.80
N THR A 29 -25.41 -27.08 6.84
CA THR A 29 -25.22 -25.71 7.29
C THR A 29 -23.73 -25.57 7.58
N LEU A 30 -23.01 -24.94 6.66
CA LEU A 30 -21.69 -24.40 6.92
C LEU A 30 -21.83 -23.53 8.16
N SER A 31 -21.33 -24.02 9.29
CA SER A 31 -20.92 -23.18 10.39
C SER A 31 -19.94 -22.17 9.79
N CYS A 32 -20.43 -20.96 9.55
CA CYS A 32 -19.61 -19.82 9.20
C CYS A 32 -18.72 -19.58 10.42
N ALA A 33 -17.54 -20.21 10.43
CA ALA A 33 -16.44 -19.72 11.23
C ALA A 33 -16.36 -18.22 10.96
N MET A 34 -16.50 -17.39 11.99
CA MET A 34 -16.63 -15.94 11.86
C MET A 34 -15.57 -15.43 10.87
N SER A 35 -16.02 -15.07 9.67
CA SER A 35 -15.14 -14.48 8.66
C SER A 35 -14.55 -13.22 9.26
N THR A 36 -13.26 -13.24 9.60
CA THR A 36 -12.55 -12.10 10.16
C THR A 36 -12.64 -10.98 9.14
N LYS A 37 -13.35 -9.90 9.47
CA LYS A 37 -13.51 -8.77 8.54
C LYS A 37 -12.13 -8.25 8.14
N ILE A 38 -11.90 -7.97 6.86
CA ILE A 38 -10.61 -7.44 6.36
C ILE A 38 -10.22 -6.11 7.03
N THR A 39 -11.23 -5.38 7.54
CA THR A 39 -11.11 -4.12 8.29
C THR A 39 -10.72 -4.32 9.75
N ASN A 40 -10.67 -5.55 10.26
CA ASN A 40 -10.12 -5.85 11.58
C ASN A 40 -8.59 -5.85 11.46
N TRP A 41 -7.96 -4.80 11.96
CA TRP A 41 -6.50 -4.66 11.90
C TRP A 41 -5.80 -5.38 13.04
N VAL A 42 -6.44 -5.46 14.20
CA VAL A 42 -6.10 -6.34 15.32
C VAL A 42 -7.18 -7.41 15.40
N ASP A 43 -6.80 -8.66 15.68
CA ASP A 43 -7.76 -9.73 15.90
C ASP A 43 -8.63 -9.35 17.12
N PRO A 44 -9.97 -9.34 17.02
CA PRO A 44 -10.84 -9.08 18.17
C PRO A 44 -10.61 -10.01 19.37
N ALA A 45 -9.99 -11.18 19.16
CA ALA A 45 -9.61 -12.11 20.22
C ALA A 45 -8.20 -11.85 20.81
N ASP A 46 -7.38 -10.96 20.22
CA ASP A 46 -6.05 -10.63 20.75
C ASP A 46 -6.17 -9.75 22.00
N SER A 47 -5.77 -10.30 23.15
CA SER A 47 -5.78 -9.62 24.44
C SER A 47 -4.57 -8.72 24.69
N THR A 48 -3.50 -8.85 23.90
CA THR A 48 -2.31 -7.98 24.00
C THR A 48 -2.62 -6.58 23.48
N GLY A 49 -3.53 -6.50 22.51
CA GLY A 49 -3.87 -5.29 21.80
C GLY A 49 -2.81 -4.77 20.83
N GLU A 50 -1.78 -5.58 20.55
CA GLU A 50 -0.73 -5.25 19.60
C GLU A 50 -1.15 -5.51 18.16
N PHE A 51 -0.80 -4.58 17.27
CA PHE A 51 -0.95 -4.80 15.84
C PHE A 51 0.19 -5.65 15.28
N LYS A 52 -0.17 -6.79 14.69
CA LYS A 52 0.75 -7.71 14.00
C LYS A 52 0.44 -7.70 12.51
N ARG A 53 1.40 -7.23 11.70
CA ARG A 53 1.26 -7.18 10.25
C ARG A 53 1.43 -8.58 9.67
N GLY A 54 0.43 -9.03 8.89
CA GLY A 54 0.55 -10.26 8.10
C GLY A 54 1.58 -10.11 6.98
N ALA A 55 2.33 -11.18 6.70
CA ALA A 55 3.32 -11.20 5.62
C ALA A 55 2.66 -11.19 4.23
N SER A 56 3.36 -10.61 3.26
CA SER A 56 3.01 -10.65 1.83
C SER A 56 3.10 -12.09 1.31
N ALA A 57 2.16 -12.50 0.46
CA ALA A 57 1.98 -13.89 0.04
C ALA A 57 2.63 -14.21 -1.31
N PHE A 58 2.54 -13.30 -2.28
CA PHE A 58 3.12 -13.46 -3.61
C PHE A 58 4.51 -12.84 -3.63
N ARG A 59 5.53 -13.66 -3.89
CA ARG A 59 6.95 -13.33 -3.72
C ARG A 59 7.80 -13.77 -4.92
N HIS A 60 7.21 -13.84 -6.11
CA HIS A 60 7.98 -14.10 -7.34
C HIS A 60 8.75 -12.85 -7.75
N TRP A 61 9.69 -13.02 -8.69
CA TRP A 61 10.63 -11.98 -9.11
C TRP A 61 10.59 -11.77 -10.62
N ILE A 62 10.58 -10.51 -11.06
CA ILE A 62 10.94 -10.17 -12.43
C ILE A 62 12.44 -10.30 -12.57
N SER A 63 12.94 -11.08 -13.52
CA SER A 63 14.39 -11.25 -13.69
C SER A 63 14.82 -11.14 -15.15
N ASN A 64 15.90 -10.41 -15.42
CA ASN A 64 16.55 -10.33 -16.73
C ASN A 64 17.41 -11.56 -17.08
N LYS A 65 17.51 -12.54 -16.17
CA LYS A 65 18.26 -13.77 -16.41
C LYS A 65 17.58 -14.64 -17.49
N PRO A 66 18.36 -15.34 -18.33
CA PRO A 66 17.80 -16.29 -19.30
C PRO A 66 16.88 -17.32 -18.63
N GLY A 67 15.70 -17.54 -19.22
CA GLY A 67 14.72 -18.52 -18.72
C GLY A 67 13.91 -18.06 -17.50
N ALA A 68 13.96 -16.79 -17.11
CA ALA A 68 13.11 -16.26 -16.06
C ALA A 68 11.62 -16.51 -16.35
N GLN A 69 10.84 -16.88 -15.32
CA GLN A 69 9.39 -17.01 -15.41
C GLN A 69 8.72 -15.67 -15.78
N PHE A 70 9.25 -14.58 -15.21
CA PHE A 70 8.81 -13.21 -15.43
C PHE A 70 9.96 -12.36 -15.99
N PRO A 71 10.25 -12.40 -17.30
CA PRO A 71 11.28 -11.56 -17.92
C PRO A 71 10.84 -10.08 -18.04
N PRO A 72 11.77 -9.12 -18.00
CA PRO A 72 11.47 -7.70 -18.18
C PRO A 72 11.00 -7.41 -19.62
N GLU A 73 9.70 -7.18 -19.80
CA GLU A 73 9.08 -6.93 -21.10
C GLU A 73 8.23 -5.65 -21.03
N LYS A 74 8.39 -4.77 -22.04
CA LYS A 74 7.51 -3.62 -22.22
C LYS A 74 6.07 -4.10 -22.40
N ASP A 75 5.12 -3.37 -21.81
CA ASP A 75 3.69 -3.64 -21.91
C ASP A 75 3.23 -4.99 -21.34
N ARG A 76 4.05 -5.68 -20.54
CA ARG A 76 3.65 -6.94 -19.88
C ARG A 76 3.10 -6.75 -18.47
N TYR A 77 3.70 -5.87 -17.69
CA TYR A 77 3.38 -5.74 -16.27
C TYR A 77 2.38 -4.60 -16.00
N HIS A 78 1.54 -4.80 -15.00
CA HIS A 78 0.61 -3.81 -14.50
C HIS A 78 0.68 -3.71 -12.98
N LEU A 79 0.66 -2.50 -12.45
CA LEU A 79 0.77 -2.25 -11.02
C LEU A 79 -0.55 -1.71 -10.47
N TYR A 80 -1.17 -2.44 -9.54
CA TYR A 80 -2.32 -1.94 -8.80
C TYR A 80 -1.86 -1.27 -7.51
N VAL A 81 -2.23 -0.01 -7.32
CA VAL A 81 -1.76 0.85 -6.22
C VAL A 81 -2.91 1.56 -5.54
N SER A 82 -2.65 2.17 -4.38
CA SER A 82 -3.45 3.29 -3.87
C SER A 82 -2.51 4.44 -3.53
N TYR A 83 -2.84 5.66 -3.95
CA TYR A 83 -2.10 6.85 -3.53
C TYR A 83 -2.08 7.04 -2.02
N ALA A 84 -3.05 6.48 -1.29
CA ALA A 84 -3.08 6.56 0.16
C ALA A 84 -2.03 5.67 0.85
N CYS A 85 -1.71 4.52 0.24
CA CYS A 85 -0.89 3.49 0.86
C CYS A 85 0.62 3.82 0.74
N PRO A 86 1.37 3.97 1.84
CA PRO A 86 2.80 4.29 1.78
C PRO A 86 3.61 3.17 1.09
N TRP A 87 3.21 1.91 1.26
CA TRP A 87 3.88 0.76 0.63
C TRP A 87 3.74 0.81 -0.90
N ALA A 88 2.54 1.11 -1.40
CA ALA A 88 2.31 1.27 -2.83
C ALA A 88 2.99 2.53 -3.38
N HIS A 89 3.02 3.60 -2.59
CA HIS A 89 3.65 4.86 -2.98
C HIS A 89 5.15 4.70 -3.28
N ARG A 90 5.87 3.81 -2.57
CA ARG A 90 7.27 3.45 -2.88
C ARG A 90 7.43 3.03 -4.34
N THR A 91 6.55 2.15 -4.80
CA THR A 91 6.60 1.62 -6.17
C THR A 91 6.30 2.68 -7.23
N LEU A 92 5.44 3.67 -6.93
CA LEU A 92 5.19 4.81 -7.84
C LEU A 92 6.38 5.75 -7.93
N ILE A 93 7.00 6.08 -6.79
CA ILE A 93 8.21 6.90 -6.74
C ILE A 93 9.33 6.21 -7.54
N THR A 94 9.61 4.94 -7.25
CA THR A 94 10.65 4.16 -7.96
C THR A 94 10.34 4.05 -9.45
N ARG A 95 9.08 3.81 -9.84
CA ARG A 95 8.64 3.76 -11.24
C ARG A 95 8.99 5.06 -11.98
N LYS A 96 8.72 6.23 -11.39
CA LYS A 96 9.09 7.53 -11.98
C LYS A 96 10.61 7.75 -12.01
N LEU A 97 11.31 7.47 -10.91
CA LEU A 97 12.79 7.64 -10.84
C LEU A 97 13.52 6.80 -11.89
N LYS A 98 13.05 5.57 -12.16
CA LYS A 98 13.62 4.65 -13.15
C LYS A 98 13.03 4.78 -14.55
N GLY A 99 12.16 5.78 -14.79
CA GLY A 99 11.59 6.01 -16.13
C GLY A 99 10.77 4.84 -16.67
N LEU A 100 10.13 4.06 -15.80
CA LEU A 100 9.35 2.87 -16.15
C LEU A 100 7.92 3.22 -16.58
N GLU A 101 7.65 4.51 -16.86
CA GLU A 101 6.30 5.02 -17.06
C GLU A 101 5.63 4.40 -18.30
N ASP A 102 6.40 4.26 -19.38
CA ASP A 102 5.97 3.66 -20.65
C ASP A 102 6.14 2.13 -20.70
N ILE A 103 6.62 1.50 -19.63
CA ILE A 103 6.91 0.06 -19.57
C ILE A 103 5.92 -0.64 -18.65
N ILE A 104 5.67 -0.06 -17.48
CA ILE A 104 4.79 -0.62 -16.45
C ILE A 104 3.60 0.32 -16.28
N SER A 105 2.47 -0.09 -16.84
CA SER A 105 1.18 0.58 -16.59
C SER A 105 0.75 0.43 -15.13
N PHE A 106 -0.09 1.35 -14.63
CA PHE A 106 -0.65 1.24 -13.27
C PHE A 106 -2.11 1.69 -13.19
N THR A 107 -2.83 1.19 -12.19
CA THR A 107 -4.18 1.65 -11.81
C THR A 107 -4.21 1.98 -10.33
N ALA A 108 -4.68 3.17 -9.99
CA ALA A 108 -4.90 3.60 -8.62
C ALA A 108 -6.35 3.30 -8.19
N VAL A 109 -6.51 2.41 -7.21
CA VAL A 109 -7.80 2.08 -6.60
C VAL A 109 -8.37 3.28 -5.84
N HIS A 110 -9.68 3.27 -5.60
CA HIS A 110 -10.34 4.30 -4.80
C HIS A 110 -9.73 4.34 -3.38
N TRP A 111 -9.57 5.54 -2.80
CA TRP A 111 -9.05 5.71 -1.43
C TRP A 111 -9.88 5.03 -0.33
N HIS A 112 -11.12 4.60 -0.62
CA HIS A 112 -12.05 4.10 0.39
C HIS A 112 -11.93 2.58 0.41
N MET A 113 -11.42 2.05 1.51
CA MET A 113 -11.28 0.61 1.71
C MET A 113 -12.42 0.12 2.60
N GLY A 114 -13.40 -0.53 2.00
CA GLY A 114 -14.58 -1.06 2.69
C GLY A 114 -14.40 -2.49 3.18
N GLU A 115 -15.51 -3.14 3.52
CA GLU A 115 -15.51 -4.55 3.99
C GLU A 115 -14.99 -5.55 2.95
N LEU A 116 -15.08 -5.22 1.66
CA LEU A 116 -14.54 -6.03 0.55
C LEU A 116 -13.10 -5.65 0.17
N GLY A 117 -12.47 -4.75 0.92
CA GLY A 117 -11.12 -4.26 0.67
C GLY A 117 -11.08 -3.10 -0.34
N TRP A 118 -9.99 -3.02 -1.10
CA TRP A 118 -9.79 -1.99 -2.11
C TRP A 118 -10.73 -2.19 -3.28
N ARG A 119 -11.47 -1.13 -3.62
CA ARG A 119 -12.35 -1.10 -4.79
C ARG A 119 -11.80 -0.21 -5.88
N PHE A 120 -12.13 -0.55 -7.12
CA PHE A 120 -11.88 0.32 -8.25
C PHE A 120 -12.86 1.50 -8.27
N VAL A 121 -12.49 2.54 -9.00
CA VAL A 121 -13.27 3.78 -9.11
C VAL A 121 -14.37 3.54 -10.14
N LYS A 122 -15.58 4.02 -9.85
CA LYS A 122 -16.69 3.93 -10.81
C LYS A 122 -16.57 5.04 -11.86
N PRO A 123 -17.11 4.85 -13.08
CA PRO A 123 -17.03 5.86 -14.15
C PRO A 123 -17.61 7.24 -13.80
N ASP A 124 -18.55 7.31 -12.86
CA ASP A 124 -19.19 8.54 -12.39
C ASP A 124 -18.42 9.25 -11.26
N GLU A 125 -17.41 8.61 -10.68
CA GLU A 125 -16.59 9.17 -9.61
C GLU A 125 -15.38 9.93 -10.19
N LYS A 126 -15.24 11.21 -9.81
CA LYS A 126 -14.08 12.04 -10.18
C LYS A 126 -13.20 12.26 -8.97
N LEU A 127 -12.02 11.68 -8.98
CA LEU A 127 -11.01 11.80 -7.92
C LEU A 127 -9.70 12.33 -8.51
N PRO A 128 -8.92 13.12 -7.74
CA PRO A 128 -7.63 13.62 -8.21
C PRO A 128 -6.61 12.49 -8.34
N GLY A 129 -5.61 12.67 -9.20
CA GLY A 129 -4.52 11.71 -9.43
C GLY A 129 -4.62 10.98 -10.77
N GLU A 130 -3.49 10.47 -11.23
CA GLU A 130 -3.38 9.73 -12.49
C GLU A 130 -3.89 8.29 -12.35
N ASN A 131 -4.53 7.77 -13.39
CA ASN A 131 -5.03 6.39 -13.46
C ASN A 131 -5.93 5.97 -12.28
N VAL A 132 -6.67 6.93 -11.73
CA VAL A 132 -7.68 6.72 -10.67
C VAL A 132 -9.00 6.30 -11.33
N THR A 133 -9.03 5.06 -11.81
CA THR A 133 -10.08 4.55 -12.72
C THR A 133 -10.65 3.19 -12.28
N GLY A 134 -11.57 2.65 -13.09
CA GLY A 134 -11.93 1.24 -13.08
C GLY A 134 -10.74 0.33 -13.37
N ASP A 135 -10.88 -0.99 -13.19
CA ASP A 135 -9.90 -1.98 -13.62
C ASP A 135 -9.89 -2.08 -15.17
N PRO A 136 -8.78 -1.69 -15.84
CA PRO A 136 -8.71 -1.73 -17.30
C PRO A 136 -8.42 -3.12 -17.88
N LEU A 137 -8.12 -4.12 -17.04
CA LEU A 137 -7.64 -5.43 -17.49
C LEU A 137 -8.68 -6.54 -17.34
N ASN A 138 -9.47 -6.52 -16.26
CA ASN A 138 -10.38 -7.63 -15.94
C ASN A 138 -11.82 -7.18 -15.66
N GLU A 139 -12.11 -5.87 -15.73
CA GLU A 139 -13.42 -5.29 -15.38
C GLU A 139 -13.86 -5.62 -13.93
N PHE A 140 -12.91 -5.93 -13.06
CA PHE A 140 -13.20 -6.19 -11.66
C PHE A 140 -13.61 -4.92 -10.93
N THR A 141 -14.41 -5.11 -9.90
CA THR A 141 -14.88 -4.02 -9.01
C THR A 141 -14.00 -3.87 -7.78
N HIS A 142 -13.27 -4.92 -7.40
CA HIS A 142 -12.39 -4.93 -6.23
C HIS A 142 -11.10 -5.71 -6.50
N LEU A 143 -10.01 -5.26 -5.86
CA LEU A 143 -8.69 -5.89 -5.94
C LEU A 143 -8.71 -7.37 -5.49
N ARG A 144 -9.57 -7.72 -4.53
CA ARG A 144 -9.74 -9.11 -4.07
C ARG A 144 -10.06 -10.08 -5.22
N GLN A 145 -10.73 -9.62 -6.27
CA GLN A 145 -11.09 -10.47 -7.41
C GLN A 145 -9.85 -10.89 -8.22
N ILE A 146 -8.81 -10.05 -8.25
CA ILE A 146 -7.51 -10.39 -8.85
C ILE A 146 -6.84 -11.52 -8.04
N TYR A 147 -6.84 -11.40 -6.71
CA TYR A 147 -6.30 -12.44 -5.84
C TYR A 147 -7.03 -13.77 -6.01
N PHE A 148 -8.37 -13.75 -5.99
CA PHE A 148 -9.17 -14.96 -6.19
C PHE A 148 -9.09 -15.54 -7.61
N SER A 149 -8.77 -14.73 -8.62
CA SER A 149 -8.53 -15.25 -9.98
C SER A 149 -7.21 -16.01 -10.10
N VAL A 150 -6.25 -15.74 -9.22
CA VAL A 150 -4.95 -16.42 -9.18
C VAL A 150 -4.97 -17.59 -8.21
N ASP A 151 -5.61 -17.41 -7.05
CA ASP A 151 -5.76 -18.42 -6.01
C ASP A 151 -7.18 -18.35 -5.43
N PRO A 152 -8.10 -19.24 -5.86
CA PRO A 152 -9.49 -19.27 -5.38
C PRO A 152 -9.64 -19.50 -3.87
N ASP A 153 -8.65 -20.13 -3.25
CA ASP A 153 -8.62 -20.46 -1.81
C ASP A 153 -7.79 -19.44 -1.00
N TYR A 154 -7.48 -18.27 -1.57
CA TYR A 154 -6.67 -17.26 -0.91
C TYR A 154 -7.31 -16.73 0.39
N HIS A 155 -6.60 -16.89 1.51
CA HIS A 155 -7.07 -16.47 2.85
C HIS A 155 -6.32 -15.24 3.42
N GLY A 156 -5.36 -14.69 2.69
CA GLY A 156 -4.56 -13.53 3.12
C GLY A 156 -5.26 -12.18 2.94
N ARG A 157 -4.50 -11.09 3.12
CA ARG A 157 -4.99 -9.73 2.87
C ARG A 157 -4.81 -9.34 1.40
N PHE A 158 -5.82 -8.72 0.82
CA PHE A 158 -5.78 -8.17 -0.55
C PHE A 158 -5.07 -6.81 -0.55
N THR A 159 -3.74 -6.79 -0.56
CA THR A 159 -2.93 -5.59 -0.35
C THR A 159 -2.53 -4.88 -1.64
N VAL A 160 -2.34 -3.56 -1.56
CA VAL A 160 -1.56 -2.78 -2.54
C VAL A 160 -0.17 -2.50 -1.96
N PRO A 161 0.90 -2.48 -2.77
CA PRO A 161 0.92 -2.67 -4.22
C PRO A 161 0.68 -4.14 -4.62
N THR A 162 0.14 -4.36 -5.82
CA THR A 162 0.07 -5.69 -6.46
C THR A 162 0.66 -5.57 -7.87
N LEU A 163 1.81 -6.21 -8.10
CA LEU A 163 2.45 -6.30 -9.42
C LEU A 163 1.89 -7.51 -10.15
N TYR A 164 1.20 -7.27 -11.25
CA TYR A 164 0.43 -8.25 -12.01
C TYR A 164 1.06 -8.46 -13.40
N ASP A 165 1.21 -9.73 -13.80
CA ASP A 165 1.65 -10.11 -15.14
C ASP A 165 0.42 -10.30 -16.04
N LYS A 166 0.24 -9.39 -17.02
CA LYS A 166 -0.89 -9.44 -17.96
C LYS A 166 -0.85 -10.66 -18.87
N LYS A 167 0.34 -11.21 -19.13
CA LYS A 167 0.54 -12.33 -20.07
C LYS A 167 0.13 -13.66 -19.45
N THR A 168 0.59 -13.91 -18.22
CA THR A 168 0.30 -15.16 -17.49
C THR A 168 -0.91 -15.05 -16.56
N LYS A 169 -1.46 -13.84 -16.39
CA LYS A 169 -2.59 -13.55 -15.48
C LYS A 169 -2.30 -13.95 -14.04
N GLN A 170 -1.07 -13.71 -13.58
CA GLN A 170 -0.61 -14.03 -12.23
C GLN A 170 -0.17 -12.78 -11.48
N ILE A 171 -0.27 -12.82 -10.16
CA ILE A 171 0.39 -11.83 -9.29
C ILE A 171 1.87 -12.24 -9.19
N VAL A 172 2.77 -11.36 -9.64
CA VAL A 172 4.21 -11.54 -9.50
C VAL A 172 4.59 -11.34 -8.04
N SER A 173 4.26 -10.17 -7.49
CA SER A 173 4.56 -9.85 -6.09
C SER A 173 3.55 -8.86 -5.52
N ASN A 174 3.29 -8.99 -4.22
CA ASN A 174 2.60 -7.98 -3.42
C ASN A 174 3.47 -7.43 -2.28
N GLU A 175 4.79 -7.64 -2.36
CA GLU A 175 5.77 -7.11 -1.41
C GLU A 175 6.45 -5.85 -1.96
N SER A 176 6.15 -4.70 -1.36
CA SER A 176 6.65 -3.40 -1.83
C SER A 176 8.17 -3.30 -1.86
N SER A 177 8.88 -3.88 -0.89
CA SER A 177 10.35 -3.78 -0.82
C SER A 177 11.04 -4.58 -1.92
N GLU A 178 10.39 -5.65 -2.37
CA GLU A 178 10.90 -6.49 -3.44
C GLU A 178 10.58 -5.88 -4.80
N ILE A 179 9.35 -5.38 -4.98
CA ILE A 179 8.92 -4.73 -6.23
C ILE A 179 9.83 -3.54 -6.57
N ILE A 180 10.17 -2.69 -5.59
CA ILE A 180 11.09 -1.59 -5.87
C ILE A 180 12.47 -2.10 -6.30
N ARG A 181 12.99 -3.17 -5.70
CA ARG A 181 14.27 -3.77 -6.08
C ARG A 181 14.25 -4.40 -7.47
N MET A 182 13.14 -5.00 -7.88
CA MET A 182 12.95 -5.42 -9.28
C MET A 182 13.05 -4.22 -10.24
N PHE A 183 12.51 -3.06 -9.84
CA PHE A 183 12.51 -1.86 -10.69
C PHE A 183 13.89 -1.19 -10.80
N TYR A 184 14.83 -1.48 -9.89
CA TYR A 184 16.16 -0.87 -9.94
C TYR A 184 16.91 -1.23 -11.20
N ASN A 185 17.04 -2.53 -11.50
CA ASN A 185 17.98 -2.97 -12.53
C ASN A 185 17.40 -4.00 -13.51
N GLU A 186 16.30 -4.68 -13.17
CA GLU A 186 15.80 -5.79 -14.01
C GLU A 186 15.31 -5.32 -15.38
N PHE A 187 14.99 -4.03 -15.53
CA PHE A 187 14.55 -3.43 -16.79
C PHE A 187 15.63 -2.61 -17.50
N ASP A 188 16.87 -2.58 -16.98
CA ASP A 188 17.90 -1.68 -17.50
C ASP A 188 18.19 -1.89 -18.99
N ASP A 189 18.12 -3.13 -19.50
CA ASP A 189 18.38 -3.43 -20.92
C ASP A 189 17.43 -2.74 -21.90
N ILE A 190 16.25 -2.30 -21.43
CA ILE A 190 15.24 -1.62 -22.25
C ILE A 190 15.03 -0.15 -21.85
N LEU A 191 15.85 0.38 -20.93
CA LEU A 191 15.75 1.75 -20.44
C LEU A 191 16.76 2.69 -21.15
N PRO A 192 16.38 3.96 -21.38
CA PRO A 192 17.33 5.00 -21.74
C PRO A 192 18.44 5.15 -20.69
N GLU A 193 19.65 5.50 -21.13
CA GLU A 193 20.85 5.63 -20.27
C GLU A 193 20.65 6.48 -19.02
N LYS A 194 19.98 7.63 -19.13
CA LYS A 194 19.71 8.50 -18.00
C LYS A 194 18.97 7.82 -16.84
N TYR A 195 18.15 6.82 -17.13
CA TYR A 195 17.39 6.06 -16.12
C TYR A 195 18.17 4.82 -15.64
N ARG A 196 18.97 4.19 -16.51
CA ARG A 196 19.88 3.09 -16.12
C ARG A 196 20.87 3.53 -15.05
N ASN A 197 21.39 4.76 -15.17
CA ASN A 197 22.40 5.30 -14.24
C ASN A 197 21.83 5.76 -12.88
N VAL A 198 20.50 5.66 -12.66
CA VAL A 198 19.90 5.94 -11.35
C VAL A 198 20.10 4.72 -10.46
N ASP A 199 21.09 4.79 -9.57
CA ASP A 199 21.40 3.74 -8.59
C ASP A 199 20.80 4.08 -7.22
N LEU A 200 19.72 3.37 -6.87
CA LEU A 200 18.99 3.54 -5.61
C LEU A 200 19.52 2.62 -4.49
N TYR A 201 20.46 1.72 -4.80
CA TYR A 201 21.00 0.74 -3.86
C TYR A 201 22.51 0.49 -4.13
N PRO A 202 23.32 1.57 -4.06
CA PRO A 202 24.72 1.53 -4.44
C PRO A 202 25.53 0.65 -3.51
N GLU A 203 26.48 -0.10 -4.07
CA GLU A 203 27.24 -1.14 -3.39
C GLU A 203 27.91 -0.66 -2.09
N ASN A 204 28.48 0.54 -2.12
CA ASN A 204 29.20 1.13 -0.98
C ASN A 204 28.31 1.61 0.17
N LEU A 205 26.98 1.61 0.00
CA LEU A 205 26.01 1.99 1.06
C LEU A 205 25.07 0.85 1.44
N ARG A 206 25.16 -0.34 0.82
CA ARG A 206 24.18 -1.41 1.00
C ARG A 206 24.03 -1.82 2.46
N LYS A 207 25.15 -1.95 3.17
CA LYS A 207 25.13 -2.36 4.58
C LYS A 207 24.37 -1.33 5.43
N GLU A 208 24.71 -0.06 5.29
CA GLU A 208 24.08 1.04 6.02
C GLU A 208 22.61 1.19 5.66
N ILE A 209 22.26 0.99 4.39
CA ILE A 209 20.87 0.99 3.90
C ILE A 209 20.07 -0.14 4.54
N GLU A 210 20.58 -1.38 4.53
CA GLU A 210 19.88 -2.53 5.11
C GLU A 210 19.68 -2.37 6.62
N GLU A 211 20.75 -2.04 7.34
CA GLU A 211 20.70 -1.80 8.78
C GLU A 211 19.70 -0.69 9.10
N SER A 212 19.68 0.40 8.32
CA SER A 212 18.75 1.50 8.52
C SER A 212 17.31 1.12 8.17
N ASN A 213 17.11 0.43 7.06
CA ASN A 213 15.79 0.03 6.59
C ASN A 213 15.09 -0.96 7.53
N GLU A 214 15.84 -1.79 8.24
CA GLU A 214 15.31 -2.74 9.21
C GLU A 214 14.63 -2.01 10.37
N TRP A 215 15.35 -1.15 11.10
CA TRP A 215 14.75 -0.44 12.22
C TRP A 215 13.79 0.66 11.77
N ILE A 216 14.04 1.37 10.66
CA ILE A 216 13.07 2.35 10.11
C ILE A 216 11.76 1.65 9.76
N TYR A 217 11.82 0.44 9.17
CA TYR A 217 10.61 -0.32 8.92
C TYR A 217 9.89 -0.65 10.22
N ASP A 218 10.57 -1.26 11.18
CA ASP A 218 9.93 -1.75 12.39
C ASP A 218 9.38 -0.61 13.26
N THR A 219 10.17 0.42 13.54
CA THR A 219 9.85 1.44 14.54
C THR A 219 9.23 2.70 13.95
N VAL A 220 9.34 2.95 12.63
CA VAL A 220 8.79 4.15 11.99
C VAL A 220 7.69 3.79 11.00
N ASN A 221 8.01 3.10 9.89
CA ASN A 221 7.04 2.83 8.83
C ASN A 221 5.89 1.96 9.32
N ASN A 222 6.21 0.90 10.08
CA ASN A 222 5.23 0.06 10.74
C ASN A 222 4.88 0.57 12.15
N GLY A 223 5.79 1.30 12.80
CA GLY A 223 5.59 1.86 14.14
C GLY A 223 4.37 2.77 14.26
N VAL A 224 4.12 3.64 13.28
CA VAL A 224 2.90 4.48 13.27
C VAL A 224 1.62 3.65 13.22
N TYR A 225 1.62 2.50 12.53
CA TYR A 225 0.49 1.57 12.51
C TYR A 225 0.37 0.79 13.82
N LYS A 226 1.50 0.39 14.42
CA LYS A 226 1.53 -0.23 15.75
C LYS A 226 0.89 0.69 16.80
N CYS A 227 1.20 2.00 16.74
CA CYS A 227 0.54 3.01 17.58
C CYS A 227 -0.95 3.13 17.26
N GLY A 228 -1.27 3.36 15.98
CA GLY A 228 -2.63 3.72 15.57
C GLY A 228 -3.67 2.61 15.71
N PHE A 229 -3.24 1.35 15.58
CA PHE A 229 -4.11 0.19 15.71
C PHE A 229 -4.07 -0.47 17.08
N ALA A 230 -3.23 -0.01 18.01
CA ALA A 230 -3.22 -0.50 19.38
C ALA A 230 -4.62 -0.39 20.00
N THR A 231 -5.09 -1.47 20.63
CA THR A 231 -6.40 -1.49 21.32
C THR A 231 -6.29 -1.39 22.84
N THR A 232 -5.06 -1.37 23.37
CA THR A 232 -4.73 -1.16 24.78
C THR A 232 -3.76 0.01 24.94
N GLN A 233 -3.77 0.68 26.10
CA GLN A 233 -2.83 1.76 26.40
C GLN A 233 -1.38 1.27 26.40
N GLU A 234 -1.13 0.08 26.96
CA GLU A 234 0.20 -0.53 27.03
C GLU A 234 0.78 -0.81 25.64
N ALA A 235 0.00 -1.41 24.72
CA ALA A 235 0.45 -1.64 23.35
C ALA A 235 0.73 -0.34 22.61
N TYR A 236 -0.07 0.71 22.85
CA TYR A 236 0.14 2.04 22.28
C TYR A 236 1.46 2.65 22.77
N GLU A 237 1.71 2.72 24.09
CA GLU A 237 2.92 3.32 24.65
C GLU A 237 4.19 2.54 24.30
N LYS A 238 4.09 1.20 24.25
CA LYS A 238 5.16 0.30 23.80
C LYS A 238 5.55 0.56 22.34
N ALA A 239 4.60 0.95 21.48
CA ALA A 239 4.87 1.30 20.09
C ALA A 239 5.31 2.76 19.93
N LEU A 240 4.75 3.67 20.72
CA LEU A 240 4.98 5.11 20.66
C LEU A 240 6.42 5.48 21.04
N THR A 241 6.95 4.86 22.09
CA THR A 241 8.29 5.18 22.59
C THR A 241 9.38 4.90 21.54
N PRO A 242 9.48 3.68 20.94
CA PRO A 242 10.44 3.42 19.87
C PRO A 242 10.26 4.31 18.64
N LEU A 243 9.01 4.68 18.30
CA LEU A 243 8.73 5.57 17.18
C LEU A 243 9.42 6.92 17.37
N PHE A 244 9.20 7.59 18.51
CA PHE A 244 9.78 8.90 18.73
C PHE A 244 11.30 8.84 19.00
N SER A 245 11.81 7.80 19.67
CA SER A 245 13.26 7.57 19.75
C SER A 245 13.91 7.40 18.38
N SER A 246 13.20 6.77 17.43
CA SER A 246 13.69 6.59 16.06
C SER A 246 13.62 7.87 15.23
N LEU A 247 12.57 8.68 15.41
CA LEU A 247 12.49 10.01 14.80
C LEU A 247 13.59 10.94 15.33
N ASP A 248 13.90 10.88 16.62
CA ASP A 248 15.03 11.64 17.21
C ASP A 248 16.38 11.17 16.64
N ARG A 249 16.56 9.87 16.42
CA ARG A 249 17.74 9.30 15.74
C ARG A 249 17.87 9.79 14.30
N ILE A 250 16.77 9.80 13.55
CA ILE A 250 16.73 10.28 12.15
C ILE A 250 17.07 11.78 12.11
N GLU A 251 16.48 12.57 12.99
CA GLU A 251 16.72 14.01 13.08
C GLU A 251 18.20 14.31 13.34
N SER A 252 18.80 13.60 14.31
CA SER A 252 20.24 13.74 14.60
C SER A 252 21.10 13.36 13.40
N HIS A 253 20.77 12.25 12.73
CA HIS A 253 21.48 11.79 11.53
C HIS A 253 21.45 12.84 10.41
N LEU A 254 20.26 13.30 10.02
CA LEU A 254 20.09 14.31 8.97
C LEU A 254 20.70 15.68 9.33
N SER A 255 20.72 16.03 10.61
CA SER A 255 21.37 17.24 11.10
C SER A 255 22.89 17.20 10.89
N ASN A 256 23.52 16.07 11.27
CA ASN A 256 24.97 15.89 11.19
C ASN A 256 25.47 15.82 9.73
N THR A 257 24.69 15.22 8.83
CA THR A 257 25.04 15.16 7.41
C THR A 257 24.91 16.53 6.73
N SER A 258 24.00 17.39 7.20
CA SER A 258 23.80 18.74 6.65
C SER A 258 24.92 19.73 7.02
N SER A 259 25.62 19.53 8.15
CA SER A 259 26.60 20.48 8.71
C SER A 259 28.05 20.31 8.24
N SER A 260 28.37 19.24 7.51
CA SER A 260 29.76 18.76 7.37
C SER A 260 30.43 19.06 6.02
N SER A 261 29.83 19.89 5.15
CA SER A 261 30.47 20.42 3.93
C SER A 261 29.70 21.62 3.38
N SER A 262 30.36 22.49 2.62
CA SER A 262 29.82 23.71 1.97
C SER A 262 28.67 23.48 0.97
N SER A 263 28.09 22.28 0.97
CA SER A 263 26.88 21.87 0.27
C SER A 263 26.08 21.00 1.25
N SER A 264 24.93 21.49 1.71
CA SER A 264 24.00 20.74 2.57
C SER A 264 23.65 19.41 1.89
N SER A 265 23.98 18.28 2.52
CA SER A 265 23.57 16.94 2.07
C SER A 265 22.03 16.85 2.06
N PRO A 266 21.39 16.65 0.88
CA PRO A 266 19.94 16.73 0.77
C PRO A 266 19.23 15.39 1.00
N TYR A 267 19.96 14.27 1.08
CA TYR A 267 19.44 12.92 1.22
C TYR A 267 19.91 12.23 2.50
N TYR A 268 19.27 11.11 2.85
CA TYR A 268 19.54 10.37 4.07
C TYR A 268 21.01 9.93 4.19
N PHE A 269 21.62 9.46 3.10
CA PHE A 269 23.03 9.03 3.07
C PHE A 269 23.93 9.98 2.26
N GLY A 270 23.81 11.29 2.45
CA GLY A 270 24.73 12.23 1.83
C GLY A 270 24.14 12.91 0.59
N THR A 271 24.87 12.86 -0.51
CA THR A 271 24.53 13.51 -1.79
C THR A 271 23.83 12.59 -2.78
N THR A 272 23.62 11.32 -2.41
CA THR A 272 22.99 10.31 -3.26
C THR A 272 21.61 9.94 -2.73
N LEU A 273 20.60 9.98 -3.60
CA LEU A 273 19.27 9.49 -3.31
C LEU A 273 19.28 7.95 -3.27
N THR A 274 18.71 7.35 -2.22
CA THR A 274 18.69 5.89 -2.05
C THR A 274 17.29 5.36 -1.76
N GLU A 275 17.13 4.03 -1.72
CA GLU A 275 15.89 3.40 -1.29
C GLU A 275 15.50 3.74 0.16
N ALA A 276 16.46 4.12 1.00
CA ALA A 276 16.18 4.58 2.36
C ALA A 276 15.32 5.86 2.35
N ASP A 277 15.64 6.81 1.47
CA ASP A 277 14.86 8.03 1.28
C ASP A 277 13.44 7.73 0.83
N ILE A 278 13.28 6.85 -0.16
CA ILE A 278 11.97 6.44 -0.69
C ILE A 278 11.12 5.80 0.42
N ARG A 279 11.70 4.86 1.17
CA ARG A 279 11.00 4.11 2.22
C ARG A 279 10.61 5.00 3.38
N LEU A 280 11.48 5.92 3.79
CA LEU A 280 11.20 6.87 4.86
C LEU A 280 10.18 7.93 4.43
N TYR A 281 10.34 8.50 3.24
CA TYR A 281 9.52 9.61 2.73
C TYR A 281 8.04 9.29 2.79
N THR A 282 7.68 8.10 2.30
CA THR A 282 6.28 7.67 2.23
C THR A 282 5.60 7.64 3.59
N THR A 283 6.35 7.49 4.69
CA THR A 283 5.83 7.61 6.05
C THR A 283 5.81 9.08 6.50
N ILE A 284 6.92 9.80 6.38
CA ILE A 284 7.04 11.16 6.90
C ILE A 284 6.06 12.13 6.22
N ILE A 285 5.84 12.02 4.89
CA ILE A 285 4.88 12.87 4.17
C ILE A 285 3.42 12.68 4.63
N ARG A 286 3.12 11.57 5.31
CA ARG A 286 1.80 11.25 5.88
C ARG A 286 1.71 11.56 7.38
N PHE A 287 2.82 11.93 8.01
CA PHE A 287 2.90 12.06 9.45
C PHE A 287 2.00 13.18 9.96
N ASP A 288 2.23 14.42 9.53
CA ASP A 288 1.41 15.56 9.95
C ASP A 288 -0.03 15.49 9.42
N PRO A 289 -0.28 15.16 8.13
CA PRO A 289 -1.64 15.12 7.58
C PRO A 289 -2.54 14.01 8.15
N VAL A 290 -1.97 12.96 8.73
CA VAL A 290 -2.71 11.79 9.20
C VAL A 290 -2.21 11.30 10.55
N TYR A 291 -0.96 10.84 10.65
CA TYR A 291 -0.54 10.00 11.78
C TYR A 291 -0.60 10.72 13.13
N VAL A 292 -0.23 12.01 13.18
CA VAL A 292 -0.28 12.82 14.40
C VAL A 292 -1.66 12.72 15.08
N GLN A 293 -2.73 12.97 14.34
CA GLN A 293 -4.08 12.94 14.90
C GLN A 293 -4.71 11.54 14.84
N HIS A 294 -4.70 10.90 13.66
CA HIS A 294 -5.45 9.67 13.41
C HIS A 294 -4.83 8.47 14.14
N PHE A 295 -3.49 8.40 14.20
CA PHE A 295 -2.76 7.34 14.90
C PHE A 295 -2.22 7.77 16.27
N LYS A 296 -2.58 8.98 16.73
CA LYS A 296 -2.16 9.52 18.02
C LYS A 296 -0.62 9.56 18.17
N THR A 297 0.13 9.75 17.08
CA THR A 297 1.58 9.89 17.13
C THR A 297 1.94 11.36 17.36
N ASN A 298 1.57 11.89 18.53
CA ASN A 298 1.45 13.33 18.78
C ASN A 298 2.37 13.88 19.87
N ILE A 299 3.47 13.20 20.22
CA ILE A 299 4.51 13.78 21.10
C ILE A 299 5.06 15.07 20.45
N ARG A 300 5.24 15.06 19.12
CA ARG A 300 5.51 16.24 18.28
C ARG A 300 5.15 15.94 16.81
N ASP A 301 4.89 16.98 16.04
CA ASP A 301 4.74 16.88 14.58
C ASP A 301 6.09 17.04 13.87
N ILE A 302 6.14 16.75 12.57
CA ILE A 302 7.36 16.90 11.77
C ILE A 302 7.70 18.37 11.57
N ARG A 303 6.72 19.17 11.11
CA ARG A 303 6.96 20.56 10.71
C ARG A 303 7.49 21.47 11.81
N SER A 304 7.12 21.23 13.07
CA SER A 304 7.51 22.06 14.22
C SER A 304 8.51 21.35 15.13
N GLY A 305 8.53 20.01 15.14
CA GLY A 305 9.35 19.22 16.06
C GLY A 305 10.68 18.72 15.50
N TYR A 306 10.83 18.64 14.17
CA TYR A 306 11.98 18.00 13.52
C TYR A 306 12.52 18.81 12.33
N PRO A 307 13.34 19.85 12.58
CA PRO A 307 13.83 20.76 11.54
C PRO A 307 14.61 20.09 10.39
N ALA A 308 15.48 19.12 10.68
CA ALA A 308 16.25 18.44 9.64
C ALA A 308 15.39 17.47 8.83
N ILE A 309 14.50 16.70 9.48
CA ILE A 309 13.50 15.87 8.77
C ILE A 309 12.60 16.75 7.92
N HIS A 310 12.10 17.87 8.43
CA HIS A 310 11.20 18.75 7.69
C HIS A 310 11.89 19.38 6.47
N ARG A 311 13.16 19.78 6.59
CA ARG A 311 13.98 20.25 5.46
C ARG A 311 14.17 19.16 4.40
N TRP A 312 14.58 17.95 4.82
CA TRP A 312 14.74 16.79 3.93
C TRP A 312 13.42 16.43 3.22
N LEU A 313 12.31 16.41 3.95
CA LEU A 313 10.98 16.11 3.41
C LEU A 313 10.57 17.12 2.32
N ARG A 314 10.76 18.42 2.59
CA ARG A 314 10.45 19.49 1.63
C ARG A 314 11.33 19.42 0.41
N HIS A 315 12.62 19.13 0.55
CA HIS A 315 13.52 18.93 -0.58
C HIS A 315 13.00 17.80 -1.48
N LEU A 316 12.75 16.61 -0.93
CA LEU A 316 12.23 15.49 -1.71
C LEU A 316 10.91 15.83 -2.40
N TYR A 317 9.94 16.40 -1.68
CA TYR A 317 8.62 16.70 -2.23
C TYR A 317 8.66 17.78 -3.33
N TRP A 318 9.37 18.90 -3.12
CA TRP A 318 9.32 20.05 -4.02
C TRP A 318 10.35 19.98 -5.16
N ASP A 319 11.52 19.40 -4.92
CA ASP A 319 12.63 19.45 -5.88
C ASP A 319 12.71 18.19 -6.77
N ILE A 320 12.05 17.09 -6.38
CA ILE A 320 12.08 15.84 -7.13
C ILE A 320 10.67 15.44 -7.55
N PRO A 321 10.31 15.61 -8.85
CA PRO A 321 8.96 15.34 -9.35
C PRO A 321 8.41 13.97 -8.97
N ALA A 322 9.26 12.93 -8.95
CA ALA A 322 8.86 11.57 -8.59
C ALA A 322 8.20 11.45 -7.21
N PHE A 323 8.53 12.33 -6.26
CA PHE A 323 7.97 12.35 -4.90
C PHE A 323 6.73 13.24 -4.81
N GLY A 324 6.81 14.48 -5.32
CA GLY A 324 5.72 15.44 -5.28
C GLY A 324 4.51 15.02 -6.12
N GLU A 325 4.72 14.66 -7.39
CA GLU A 325 3.64 14.32 -8.34
C GLU A 325 2.90 13.03 -7.96
N THR A 326 3.55 12.14 -7.21
CA THR A 326 2.94 10.89 -6.75
C THR A 326 2.25 11.03 -5.39
N THR A 327 2.31 12.20 -4.75
CA THR A 327 1.67 12.47 -3.45
C THR A 327 0.28 13.08 -3.64
N GLN A 328 -0.78 12.33 -3.32
CA GLN A 328 -2.17 12.83 -3.36
C GLN A 328 -2.77 12.93 -1.95
N PHE A 329 -2.72 14.13 -1.36
CA PHE A 329 -3.17 14.37 0.02
C PHE A 329 -4.66 14.07 0.25
N GLU A 330 -5.52 14.28 -0.76
CA GLU A 330 -6.93 13.92 -0.64
C GLU A 330 -7.11 12.40 -0.45
N HIS A 331 -6.43 11.60 -1.27
CA HIS A 331 -6.46 10.14 -1.15
C HIS A 331 -5.90 9.69 0.18
N ILE A 332 -4.74 10.22 0.57
CA ILE A 332 -4.10 9.95 1.87
C ILE A 332 -5.11 10.23 2.97
N ARG A 333 -5.58 11.46 3.12
CA ARG A 333 -6.40 11.85 4.27
C ARG A 333 -7.72 11.10 4.32
N LYS A 334 -8.43 11.02 3.19
CA LYS A 334 -9.75 10.36 3.14
C LYS A 334 -9.63 8.86 3.37
N HIS A 335 -8.58 8.19 2.88
CA HIS A 335 -8.38 6.78 3.14
C HIS A 335 -8.32 6.48 4.64
N TYR A 336 -7.37 7.08 5.36
CA TYR A 336 -7.18 6.77 6.78
C TYR A 336 -8.41 7.15 7.60
N THR A 337 -8.92 8.36 7.41
CA THR A 337 -9.98 8.90 8.27
C THR A 337 -11.36 8.31 7.98
N LYS A 338 -11.62 7.81 6.77
CA LYS A 338 -12.93 7.25 6.39
C LYS A 338 -12.98 5.73 6.30
N SER A 339 -11.82 5.06 6.12
CA SER A 339 -11.78 3.60 6.05
C SER A 339 -11.59 2.97 7.44
N HIS A 340 -10.87 3.63 8.35
CA HIS A 340 -10.59 3.11 9.69
C HIS A 340 -11.69 3.47 10.69
N LYS A 341 -12.90 2.95 10.48
CA LYS A 341 -14.06 3.23 11.36
C LYS A 341 -13.86 2.77 12.80
N GLN A 342 -12.99 1.80 13.05
CA GLN A 342 -12.63 1.38 14.40
C GLN A 342 -11.84 2.45 15.17
N ILE A 343 -11.14 3.36 14.47
CA ILE A 343 -10.43 4.50 15.07
C ILE A 343 -11.30 5.75 15.04
N ASN A 344 -11.99 5.98 13.92
CA ASN A 344 -12.79 7.17 13.65
C ASN A 344 -14.22 6.78 13.23
N PRO A 345 -15.11 6.46 14.19
CA PRO A 345 -16.43 5.89 13.90
C PRO A 345 -17.30 6.72 12.95
N PHE A 346 -17.29 8.05 13.10
CA PHE A 346 -18.07 8.97 12.28
C PHE A 346 -17.42 9.31 10.93
N SER A 347 -16.23 8.79 10.64
CA SER A 347 -15.53 8.99 9.36
C SER A 347 -15.36 10.49 8.98
N ILE A 348 -15.20 11.34 9.99
CA ILE A 348 -14.94 12.77 9.80
C ILE A 348 -13.48 12.94 9.40
N SER A 349 -13.22 13.62 8.28
CA SER A 349 -11.86 13.91 7.83
C SER A 349 -11.44 15.30 8.33
N PRO A 350 -10.38 15.41 9.16
CA PRO A 350 -9.86 16.71 9.59
C PRO A 350 -9.49 17.60 8.39
N ARG A 351 -9.63 18.92 8.54
CA ARG A 351 -9.20 19.87 7.50
C ARG A 351 -7.70 20.14 7.52
N GLY A 352 -7.09 20.08 8.70
CA GLY A 352 -5.69 20.42 8.89
C GLY A 352 -4.77 19.19 8.96
N PRO A 353 -3.48 19.45 9.21
CA PRO A 353 -2.85 20.78 9.22
C PRO A 353 -2.86 21.45 7.84
N LEU A 354 -2.83 22.80 7.82
CA LEU A 354 -2.81 23.59 6.59
C LEU A 354 -1.52 24.43 6.52
N PRO A 355 -0.81 24.44 5.38
CA PRO A 355 -0.97 23.52 4.24
C PRO A 355 -0.61 22.07 4.62
N ASP A 356 -0.94 21.10 3.75
CA ASP A 356 -0.57 19.69 3.91
C ASP A 356 0.96 19.53 4.04
N ILE A 357 1.71 20.24 3.21
CA ILE A 357 3.17 20.42 3.28
C ILE A 357 3.50 21.90 3.09
N LEU A 358 4.40 22.42 3.93
CA LEU A 358 4.86 23.81 3.83
C LEU A 358 5.71 24.02 2.58
N GLY A 359 5.70 25.25 2.06
CA GLY A 359 6.58 25.65 0.97
C GLY A 359 8.06 25.47 1.32
N LYS A 360 8.91 25.36 0.29
CA LYS A 360 10.35 25.07 0.43
C LYS A 360 11.08 26.00 1.39
N GLU A 361 10.75 27.30 1.33
CA GLU A 361 11.34 28.35 2.18
C GLU A 361 10.42 28.76 3.35
N GLU A 362 9.31 28.06 3.55
CA GLU A 362 8.34 28.42 4.59
C GLU A 362 8.64 27.71 5.91
N GLU A 363 8.73 28.47 6.99
CA GLU A 363 8.77 27.92 8.34
C GLU A 363 7.44 28.07 9.08
N VAL A 364 7.28 27.28 10.16
CA VAL A 364 6.14 27.40 11.07
C VAL A 364 6.11 28.79 11.72
N ASN A 365 4.91 29.30 12.00
CA ASN A 365 4.73 30.68 12.47
C ASN A 365 5.49 30.98 13.78
N ALA A 366 5.62 30.00 14.67
CA ALA A 366 6.38 30.16 15.90
C ALA A 366 7.87 30.43 15.64
N VAL A 367 8.49 29.71 14.69
CA VAL A 367 9.89 29.92 14.28
C VAL A 367 10.04 31.27 13.59
N LYS A 368 9.12 31.62 12.67
CA LYS A 368 9.12 32.95 12.01
C LYS A 368 9.09 34.09 13.04
N ALA A 369 8.27 33.96 14.08
CA ALA A 369 8.17 34.96 15.14
C ALA A 369 9.42 35.03 16.04
N ALA A 370 10.15 33.91 16.20
CA ALA A 370 11.36 33.86 17.00
C ALA A 370 12.61 34.40 16.26
N VAL A 371 12.69 34.18 14.93
CA VAL A 371 13.81 34.65 14.08
C VAL A 371 13.60 36.09 13.58
N GLY A 372 12.34 36.57 13.55
CA GLY A 372 11.97 37.93 13.15
C GLY A 372 12.07 38.99 14.26
N LYS A 373 12.71 38.67 15.39
CA LYS A 373 13.15 39.60 16.45
C LYS A 373 14.65 39.51 16.57
#